data_AF-A0A950WQA7-F1
#
_entry.id   AF-A0A950WQA7-F1
#
_cell.length_a   1.000
_cell.length_b   1.000
_cell.length_c   1.000
_cell.angle_alpha   90.00
_cell.angle_beta   90.00
_cell.angle_gamma   90.00
#
_symmetry.space_group_name_H-M   'P 1'
#
loop_
_entity.id
_entity.type
_entity.pdbx_description
1 polymer ?
#
loop_
_entity_poly.entity_id
_entity_poly.type
_entity_poly.pdbx_seq_one_letter_code
_entity_poly.pdbx_strand_id
1 'polypeptide(L)'
;MLQSDPNAQLDIVTPFSADGKTAAVYFLGTGNFGGSVLKKAAPDRIKEILGVLNYFGAPFGSQESLLLTYGLKDIDFTYDADGNPTPTAGGFASHPVPWAFMTHGPVAIYNAVRARDYANLIHGAEQASIPIGVQDATLGLYSTTNGKQGPSLRQMINDGIAGVVSGRQPMSDWDQLVRDWRAKGGDQIREEYQQALTARANK
;
A
#
# COMPACT_ATOMS: atom_id res chain seq x y z
N MET A 1 -8.05 16.01 15.09
CA MET A 1 -8.21 15.84 13.64
C MET A 1 -8.83 17.11 13.10
N LEU A 2 -8.21 17.76 12.10
CA LEU A 2 -8.86 18.86 11.40
C LEU A 2 -10.19 18.33 10.85
N GLN A 3 -11.32 18.97 11.18
CA GLN A 3 -12.60 18.65 10.56
C GLN A 3 -12.43 18.74 9.05
N SER A 4 -12.70 17.64 8.34
CA SER A 4 -12.74 17.64 6.88
C SER A 4 -13.80 18.66 6.45
N ASP A 5 -13.40 19.65 5.65
CA ASP A 5 -14.35 20.58 5.02
C ASP A 5 -15.38 19.77 4.22
N PRO A 6 -16.68 19.85 4.53
CA PRO A 6 -17.71 19.08 3.85
C PRO A 6 -17.84 19.44 2.35
N ASN A 7 -17.25 20.55 1.91
CA ASN A 7 -17.22 20.97 0.51
C ASN A 7 -15.90 20.61 -0.21
N ALA A 8 -14.92 20.02 0.48
CA ALA A 8 -13.67 19.65 -0.15
C ALA A 8 -13.89 18.52 -1.15
N GLN A 9 -13.71 18.83 -2.44
CA GLN A 9 -13.68 17.83 -3.50
C GLN A 9 -12.26 17.28 -3.62
N LEU A 10 -12.03 16.13 -2.97
CA LEU A 10 -10.80 15.36 -3.17
C LEU A 10 -10.98 14.50 -4.43
N ASP A 11 -10.10 14.71 -5.40
CA ASP A 11 -10.04 13.94 -6.65
C ASP A 11 -8.65 13.32 -6.81
N ILE A 12 -8.53 12.35 -7.70
CA ILE A 12 -7.25 11.72 -8.03
C ILE A 12 -6.58 12.55 -9.12
N VAL A 13 -5.39 13.05 -8.81
CA VAL A 13 -4.54 13.67 -9.82
C VAL A 13 -4.03 12.58 -10.76
N THR A 14 -4.46 12.63 -12.01
CA THR A 14 -3.97 11.71 -13.05
C THR A 14 -2.47 11.91 -13.26
N PRO A 15 -1.69 10.84 -13.53
CA PRO A 15 -0.26 10.96 -13.77
C PRO A 15 0.04 11.95 -14.89
N PHE A 16 1.04 12.81 -14.68
CA PHE A 16 1.47 13.81 -15.64
C PHE A 16 3.00 13.83 -15.75
N SER A 17 3.51 14.19 -16.92
CA SER A 17 4.94 14.42 -17.13
C SER A 17 5.38 15.74 -16.52
N ALA A 18 6.58 15.78 -15.95
CA ALA A 18 7.14 17.00 -15.37
C ALA A 18 7.27 18.17 -16.36
N ASP A 19 7.45 17.89 -17.65
CA ASP A 19 7.65 18.89 -18.71
C ASP A 19 6.40 19.16 -19.57
N GLY A 20 5.31 18.44 -19.31
CA GLY A 20 4.08 18.48 -20.12
C GLY A 20 4.23 17.99 -21.57
N LYS A 21 5.36 17.38 -21.94
CA LYS A 21 5.68 16.97 -23.32
C LYS A 21 5.97 15.48 -23.45
N THR A 22 6.52 14.88 -22.41
CA THR A 22 6.83 13.44 -22.38
C THR A 22 5.60 12.62 -21.98
N ALA A 23 5.61 11.32 -22.30
CA ALA A 23 4.57 10.43 -21.82
C ALA A 23 4.64 10.36 -20.29
N ALA A 24 3.48 10.49 -19.63
CA ALA A 24 3.38 10.27 -18.20
C ALA A 24 3.71 8.81 -17.86
N VAL A 25 4.30 8.60 -16.70
CA VAL A 25 4.64 7.27 -16.18
C VAL A 25 3.95 7.10 -14.83
N TYR A 26 3.38 5.90 -14.62
CA TYR A 26 2.83 5.51 -13.33
C TYR A 26 3.52 4.22 -12.85
N PHE A 27 4.23 4.26 -11.72
CA PHE A 27 4.84 3.06 -11.16
C PHE A 27 3.78 2.24 -10.43
N LEU A 28 3.56 1.00 -10.89
CA LEU A 28 2.59 0.09 -10.28
C LEU A 28 3.11 -0.41 -8.92
N GLY A 29 2.18 -0.66 -8.00
CA GLY A 29 2.50 -1.23 -6.70
C GLY A 29 2.96 -2.69 -6.76
N THR A 30 3.34 -3.24 -5.61
CA THR A 30 3.83 -4.62 -5.46
C THR A 30 2.77 -5.69 -5.73
N GLY A 31 1.51 -5.33 -5.91
CA GLY A 31 0.37 -6.24 -6.11
C GLY A 31 -0.03 -7.05 -4.87
N ASN A 32 0.82 -7.07 -3.84
CA ASN A 32 0.57 -7.69 -2.56
C ASN A 32 1.27 -6.90 -1.45
N PHE A 33 0.61 -6.72 -0.30
CA PHE A 33 1.20 -6.06 0.87
C PHE A 33 2.08 -7.03 1.69
N GLY A 34 1.71 -8.31 1.77
CA GLY A 34 2.42 -9.28 2.59
C GLY A 34 1.83 -10.69 2.49
N GLY A 35 2.48 -11.64 3.14
CA GLY A 35 2.00 -13.02 3.20
C GLY A 35 2.14 -13.59 4.59
N SER A 36 1.13 -14.33 5.04
CA SER A 36 1.17 -15.06 6.31
C SER A 36 1.92 -16.37 6.12
N VAL A 37 2.91 -16.63 6.96
CA VAL A 37 3.66 -17.89 6.96
C VAL A 37 3.41 -18.63 8.26
N LEU A 38 3.13 -19.93 8.15
CA LEU A 38 2.85 -20.79 9.30
C LEU A 38 4.06 -21.65 9.63
N LYS A 39 4.39 -21.73 10.93
CA LYS A 39 5.34 -22.74 11.42
C LYS A 39 4.77 -24.13 11.12
N LYS A 40 5.64 -25.06 10.70
CA LYS A 40 5.26 -26.47 10.51
C LYS A 40 4.64 -27.02 11.80
N ALA A 41 3.49 -27.66 11.68
CA ALA A 41 2.76 -28.30 12.76
C ALA A 41 2.02 -29.53 12.23
N ALA A 42 1.36 -30.28 13.13
CA ALA A 42 0.49 -31.39 12.73
C ALA A 42 -0.62 -30.91 11.78
N PRO A 43 -1.06 -31.72 10.80
CA PRO A 43 -2.06 -31.31 9.80
C PRO A 43 -3.32 -30.69 10.39
N ASP A 44 -3.85 -31.24 11.49
CA ASP A 44 -5.07 -30.73 12.11
C ASP A 44 -4.87 -29.36 12.76
N ARG A 45 -3.68 -29.10 13.32
CA ARG A 45 -3.33 -27.77 13.83
C ARG A 45 -3.21 -26.74 12.70
N ILE A 46 -2.66 -27.14 11.55
CA ILE A 46 -2.60 -26.26 10.37
C ILE A 46 -4.02 -25.95 9.88
N LYS A 47 -4.91 -26.94 9.79
CA LYS A 47 -6.31 -26.72 9.40
C LYS A 47 -7.04 -25.77 10.36
N GLU A 48 -6.84 -25.91 11.66
CA GLU A 48 -7.41 -25.03 12.67
C GLU A 48 -6.96 -23.57 12.47
N ILE A 49 -5.65 -23.35 12.32
CA ILE A 49 -5.10 -22.00 12.06
C ILE A 49 -5.63 -21.44 10.74
N LEU A 50 -5.69 -22.25 9.68
CA LEU A 50 -6.27 -21.83 8.40
C LEU A 50 -7.76 -21.49 8.52
N GLY A 51 -8.52 -22.16 9.39
CA GLY A 51 -9.90 -21.81 9.69
C GLY A 51 -10.02 -20.41 10.31
N VAL A 52 -9.14 -20.07 11.25
CA VAL A 52 -9.07 -18.72 11.83
C VAL A 52 -8.66 -17.68 10.77
N LEU A 53 -7.67 -17.99 9.94
CA LEU A 53 -7.27 -17.09 8.85
C LEU A 53 -8.38 -16.92 7.80
N ASN A 54 -9.18 -17.95 7.53
CA ASN A 54 -10.33 -17.84 6.64
C ASN A 54 -11.39 -16.88 7.20
N TYR A 55 -11.62 -16.89 8.51
CA TYR A 55 -12.49 -15.92 9.19
C TYR A 55 -11.95 -14.49 9.06
N PHE A 56 -10.65 -14.28 9.28
CA PHE A 56 -10.03 -12.96 9.07
C PHE A 56 -9.99 -12.52 7.60
N GLY A 57 -9.97 -13.49 6.69
CA GLY A 57 -10.03 -13.29 5.23
C GLY A 57 -11.45 -13.19 4.68
N ALA A 58 -12.46 -12.97 5.52
CA ALA A 58 -13.85 -12.93 5.07
C ALA A 58 -14.09 -11.83 4.02
N PRO A 59 -14.87 -12.11 2.96
CA PRO A 59 -15.07 -11.19 1.86
C PRO A 59 -16.00 -10.03 2.24
N PHE A 60 -15.86 -8.92 1.52
CA PHE A 60 -16.79 -7.79 1.62
C PHE A 60 -18.25 -8.25 1.51
N GLY A 61 -19.12 -7.69 2.34
CA GLY A 61 -20.54 -8.04 2.42
C GLY A 61 -20.88 -9.19 3.39
N SER A 62 -19.87 -9.87 3.95
CA SER A 62 -20.08 -10.84 5.04
C SER A 62 -20.22 -10.14 6.40
N GLN A 63 -20.83 -10.81 7.38
CA GLN A 63 -20.94 -10.29 8.75
C GLN A 63 -19.57 -10.17 9.42
N GLU A 64 -18.66 -11.09 9.12
CA GLU A 64 -17.29 -11.10 9.62
C GLU A 64 -16.49 -9.93 9.07
N SER A 65 -16.59 -9.63 7.77
CA SER A 65 -15.93 -8.48 7.17
C SER A 65 -16.42 -7.16 7.76
N LEU A 66 -17.73 -7.04 7.98
CA LEU A 66 -18.34 -5.89 8.67
C LEU A 66 -17.80 -5.75 10.10
N LEU A 67 -17.76 -6.84 10.86
CA LEU A 67 -17.26 -6.85 12.24
C LEU A 67 -15.76 -6.50 12.32
N LEU A 68 -14.94 -7.10 11.45
CA LEU A 68 -13.49 -6.88 11.44
C LEU A 68 -13.12 -5.46 10.99
N THR A 69 -13.94 -4.83 10.14
CA THR A 69 -13.69 -3.50 9.60
C THR A 69 -14.30 -2.38 10.45
N TYR A 70 -15.53 -2.57 10.94
CA TYR A 70 -16.34 -1.52 11.59
C TYR A 70 -16.72 -1.82 13.04
N GLY A 71 -16.46 -3.03 13.55
CA GLY A 71 -16.75 -3.41 14.92
C GLY A 71 -18.20 -3.84 15.13
N LEU A 72 -18.73 -3.62 16.33
CA LEU A 72 -20.08 -3.99 16.74
C LEU A 72 -21.08 -2.87 16.42
N LYS A 73 -22.22 -3.25 15.84
CA LYS A 73 -23.33 -2.32 15.58
C LYS A 73 -23.84 -1.73 16.90
N ASP A 74 -24.17 -0.44 16.87
CA ASP A 74 -24.68 0.38 17.98
C ASP A 74 -23.66 0.63 19.11
N ILE A 75 -22.45 0.06 19.00
CA ILE A 75 -21.30 0.32 19.88
C ILE A 75 -20.22 1.08 19.11
N ASP A 76 -19.68 0.46 18.08
CA ASP A 76 -18.57 1.00 17.28
C ASP A 76 -19.09 1.76 16.05
N PHE A 77 -20.20 1.33 15.46
CA PHE A 77 -20.82 2.00 14.31
C PHE A 77 -22.35 1.92 14.30
N THR A 78 -22.99 2.82 13.55
CA THR A 78 -24.42 2.75 13.17
C THR A 78 -24.56 2.81 11.65
N TYR A 79 -25.76 2.58 11.10
CA TYR A 79 -26.00 2.78 9.68
C TYR A 79 -26.51 4.19 9.39
N ASP A 80 -26.02 4.80 8.31
CA ASP A 80 -26.64 5.98 7.72
C ASP A 80 -27.95 5.63 6.98
N ALA A 81 -28.61 6.64 6.40
CA ALA A 81 -29.85 6.44 5.65
C ALA A 81 -29.70 5.60 4.38
N ASP A 82 -28.49 5.51 3.83
CA ASP A 82 -28.16 4.74 2.63
C ASP A 82 -27.67 3.32 2.98
N GLY A 83 -27.56 2.98 4.27
CA GLY A 83 -27.12 1.67 4.76
C GLY A 83 -25.60 1.52 4.92
N ASN A 84 -24.83 2.61 4.90
CA ASN A 84 -23.37 2.56 5.11
C ASN A 84 -23.02 2.64 6.60
N PRO A 85 -22.00 1.89 7.05
CA PRO A 85 -21.52 1.98 8.43
C PRO A 85 -20.84 3.33 8.69
N THR A 86 -21.35 4.04 9.70
CA THR A 86 -20.85 5.32 10.21
C THR A 86 -20.33 5.11 11.63
N PRO A 87 -19.06 5.42 11.93
CA PRO A 87 -18.49 5.25 13.26
C PRO A 87 -19.23 6.07 14.32
N THR A 88 -19.42 5.50 15.52
CA THR A 88 -19.87 6.27 16.68
C THR A 88 -18.72 7.13 17.23
N ALA A 89 -19.01 8.01 18.19
CA ALA A 89 -17.98 8.81 18.86
C ALA A 89 -16.90 7.95 19.57
N GLY A 90 -17.23 6.71 19.96
CA GLY A 90 -16.31 5.77 20.61
C GLY A 90 -15.67 4.74 19.69
N GLY A 91 -16.24 4.48 18.50
CA GLY A 91 -15.84 3.37 17.63
C GLY A 91 -14.41 3.42 17.12
N PHE A 92 -13.86 4.62 16.89
CA PHE A 92 -12.46 4.73 16.46
C PHE A 92 -11.43 4.29 17.52
N ALA A 93 -11.78 4.35 18.81
CA ALA A 93 -10.87 3.98 19.90
C ALA A 93 -10.78 2.45 20.12
N SER A 94 -11.74 1.69 19.61
CA SER A 94 -11.89 0.23 19.76
C SER A 94 -11.33 -0.60 18.60
N HIS A 95 -10.62 0.02 17.65
CA HIS A 95 -9.93 -0.67 16.54
C HIS A 95 -8.41 -0.91 16.73
N PRO A 96 -7.87 -1.31 17.90
CA PRO A 96 -6.42 -1.49 18.03
C PRO A 96 -5.91 -2.85 17.52
N VAL A 97 -6.78 -3.80 17.13
CA VAL A 97 -6.31 -5.15 16.83
C VAL A 97 -6.01 -5.33 15.33
N PRO A 98 -4.74 -5.61 14.96
CA PRO A 98 -4.26 -5.61 13.58
C PRO A 98 -4.65 -6.89 12.81
N TRP A 99 -5.90 -7.36 12.91
CA TRP A 99 -6.35 -8.60 12.26
C TRP A 99 -6.12 -8.57 10.75
N ALA A 100 -6.37 -7.41 10.11
CA ALA A 100 -6.17 -7.18 8.68
C ALA A 100 -4.70 -7.35 8.23
N PHE A 101 -3.74 -7.28 9.17
CA PHE A 101 -2.32 -7.54 8.87
C PHE A 101 -1.95 -9.03 9.01
N MET A 102 -2.81 -9.85 9.61
CA MET A 102 -2.60 -11.30 9.64
C MET A 102 -3.00 -11.93 8.31
N THR A 103 -4.16 -11.55 7.78
CA THR A 103 -4.68 -11.91 6.47
C THR A 103 -5.87 -11.01 6.16
N HIS A 104 -6.23 -10.91 4.89
CA HIS A 104 -7.30 -10.03 4.44
C HIS A 104 -7.98 -10.65 3.21
N GLY A 105 -9.32 -10.57 3.14
CA GLY A 105 -10.10 -11.03 1.99
C GLY A 105 -9.95 -10.06 0.81
N PRO A 106 -10.39 -10.39 -0.41
CA PRO A 106 -10.22 -9.50 -1.56
C PRO A 106 -10.67 -8.04 -1.30
N VAL A 107 -9.86 -7.07 -1.70
CA VAL A 107 -10.21 -5.63 -1.57
C VAL A 107 -11.43 -5.33 -2.45
N ALA A 108 -12.50 -4.82 -1.84
CA ALA A 108 -13.59 -4.18 -2.57
C ALA A 108 -13.27 -2.69 -2.75
N ILE A 109 -13.55 -2.14 -3.92
CA ILE A 109 -13.46 -0.69 -4.17
C ILE A 109 -14.67 -0.02 -3.51
N TYR A 110 -14.58 0.20 -2.20
CA TYR A 110 -15.65 0.76 -1.39
C TYR A 110 -15.10 1.66 -0.29
N ASN A 111 -15.80 2.75 -0.01
CA ASN A 111 -15.54 3.63 1.11
C ASN A 111 -16.88 4.11 1.68
N ALA A 112 -17.16 3.81 2.94
CA ALA A 112 -18.44 4.14 3.56
C ALA A 112 -18.74 5.65 3.59
N VAL A 113 -17.70 6.50 3.66
CA VAL A 113 -17.85 7.97 3.66
C VAL A 113 -18.17 8.51 2.26
N ARG A 114 -17.75 7.80 1.21
CA ARG A 114 -17.91 8.19 -0.20
C ARG A 114 -18.58 7.10 -1.02
N ALA A 115 -19.56 6.41 -0.43
CA ALA A 115 -20.11 5.18 -1.01
C ALA A 115 -20.73 5.37 -2.41
N ARG A 116 -21.21 6.59 -2.71
CA ARG A 116 -21.89 6.91 -3.97
C ARG A 116 -20.95 7.09 -5.17
N ASP A 117 -19.74 7.61 -4.96
CA ASP A 117 -18.84 8.01 -6.04
C ASP A 117 -17.45 7.36 -5.98
N TYR A 118 -17.03 6.84 -4.81
CA TYR A 118 -15.70 6.28 -4.61
C TYR A 118 -15.34 5.18 -5.61
N ALA A 119 -16.27 4.25 -5.88
CA ALA A 119 -16.02 3.16 -6.82
C ALA A 119 -15.72 3.67 -8.24
N ASN A 120 -16.52 4.63 -8.73
CA ASN A 120 -16.31 5.24 -10.04
C ASN A 120 -15.03 6.06 -10.09
N LEU A 121 -14.72 6.78 -9.00
CA LEU A 121 -13.51 7.59 -8.86
C LEU A 121 -12.24 6.73 -8.97
N ILE A 122 -12.13 5.69 -8.14
CA ILE A 122 -10.97 4.78 -8.16
C ILE A 122 -10.89 4.04 -9.50
N HIS A 123 -12.01 3.54 -10.01
CA HIS A 123 -12.04 2.85 -11.30
C HIS A 123 -11.54 3.74 -12.45
N GLY A 124 -11.98 5.01 -12.50
CA GLY A 124 -11.51 5.97 -13.49
C GLY A 124 -10.00 6.24 -13.39
N ALA A 125 -9.48 6.37 -12.16
CA ALA A 125 -8.06 6.54 -11.94
C ALA A 125 -7.23 5.30 -12.34
N GLU A 126 -7.72 4.11 -12.06
CA GLU A 126 -7.09 2.85 -12.48
C GLU A 126 -7.07 2.73 -14.02
N GLN A 127 -8.19 3.05 -14.69
CA GLN A 127 -8.28 3.08 -16.16
C GLN A 127 -7.29 4.08 -16.78
N ALA A 128 -7.05 5.22 -16.13
CA ALA A 128 -6.07 6.20 -16.60
C ALA A 128 -4.61 5.77 -16.34
N SER A 129 -4.37 5.02 -15.26
CA SER A 129 -3.01 4.74 -14.77
C SER A 129 -2.44 3.40 -15.26
N ILE A 130 -3.26 2.36 -15.39
CA ILE A 130 -2.83 1.01 -15.81
C ILE A 130 -2.18 1.01 -17.20
N PRO A 131 -2.70 1.70 -18.24
CA PRO A 131 -2.11 1.69 -19.58
C PRO A 131 -0.70 2.28 -19.65
N ILE A 132 -0.37 3.19 -18.72
CA ILE A 132 0.95 3.84 -18.58
C ILE A 132 1.75 3.25 -17.40
N GLY A 133 1.27 2.12 -16.88
CA GLY A 133 1.81 1.43 -15.72
C GLY A 133 3.17 0.79 -16.02
N VAL A 134 4.16 1.09 -15.19
CA VAL A 134 5.46 0.42 -15.20
C VAL A 134 5.53 -0.51 -14.00
N GLN A 135 5.58 -1.81 -14.27
CA GLN A 135 5.74 -2.83 -13.22
C GLN A 135 7.20 -2.95 -12.79
N ASP A 136 7.43 -3.11 -11.49
CA ASP A 136 8.75 -3.44 -10.97
C ASP A 136 9.18 -4.85 -11.41
N ALA A 137 10.21 -4.92 -12.25
CA ALA A 137 10.74 -6.17 -12.78
C ALA A 137 11.37 -7.07 -11.70
N THR A 138 11.74 -6.49 -10.56
CA THR A 138 12.40 -7.16 -9.43
C THR A 138 11.41 -7.79 -8.44
N LEU A 139 10.10 -7.67 -8.68
CA LEU A 139 9.10 -8.35 -7.85
C LEU A 139 9.36 -9.86 -7.79
N GLY A 140 9.35 -10.39 -6.57
CA GLY A 140 9.66 -11.79 -6.27
C GLY A 140 11.15 -12.13 -6.28
N LEU A 141 12.04 -11.18 -6.58
CA LEU A 141 13.49 -11.36 -6.46
C LEU A 141 14.00 -10.87 -5.11
N TYR A 142 15.19 -11.31 -4.74
CA TYR A 142 15.79 -10.98 -3.46
C TYR A 142 17.18 -10.37 -3.64
N SER A 143 17.40 -9.23 -2.99
CA SER A 143 18.71 -8.61 -2.79
C SER A 143 19.04 -8.69 -1.30
N THR A 144 20.17 -9.32 -0.97
CA THR A 144 20.64 -9.42 0.42
C THR A 144 20.97 -8.04 0.98
N THR A 145 21.56 -7.18 0.15
CA THR A 145 21.91 -5.83 0.55
C THR A 145 20.67 -4.97 0.76
N ASN A 146 19.65 -5.10 -0.09
CA ASN A 146 18.37 -4.40 0.09
C ASN A 146 17.65 -4.88 1.35
N GLY A 147 17.68 -6.18 1.65
CA GLY A 147 17.13 -6.74 2.89
C GLY A 147 17.78 -6.17 4.15
N LYS A 148 19.10 -5.92 4.12
CA LYS A 148 19.85 -5.40 5.27
C LYS A 148 19.84 -3.87 5.39
N GLN A 149 20.00 -3.16 4.27
CA GLN A 149 20.30 -1.72 4.24
C GLN A 149 19.24 -0.89 3.51
N GLY A 150 18.34 -1.53 2.77
CA GLY A 150 17.30 -0.87 1.97
C GLY A 150 16.47 0.16 2.74
N PRO A 151 15.97 -0.12 3.97
CA PRO A 151 15.23 0.87 4.75
C PRO A 151 16.01 2.15 5.04
N SER A 152 17.28 2.02 5.47
CA SER A 152 18.14 3.18 5.76
C SER A 152 18.48 3.97 4.50
N LEU A 153 18.78 3.27 3.39
CA LEU A 153 19.04 3.90 2.10
C LEU A 153 17.81 4.65 1.55
N ARG A 154 16.60 4.07 1.69
CA ARG A 154 15.34 4.75 1.33
C ARG A 154 15.09 5.97 2.18
N GLN A 155 15.29 5.86 3.49
CA GLN A 155 15.15 6.99 4.40
C GLN A 155 16.09 8.13 4.02
N MET A 156 17.37 7.83 3.77
CA MET A 156 18.36 8.83 3.33
C MET A 156 17.92 9.59 2.08
N ILE A 157 17.46 8.89 1.04
CA ILE A 157 16.98 9.53 -0.19
C ILE A 157 15.71 10.35 0.08
N ASN A 158 14.74 9.79 0.79
CA ASN A 158 13.46 10.47 1.06
C ASN A 158 13.66 11.75 1.87
N ASP A 159 14.55 11.73 2.87
CA ASP A 159 14.86 12.89 3.70
C ASP A 159 15.54 13.98 2.89
N GLY A 160 16.47 13.61 1.99
CA GLY A 160 17.12 14.54 1.08
C GLY A 160 16.16 15.16 0.06
N ILE A 161 15.26 14.35 -0.55
CA ILE A 161 14.20 14.84 -1.43
C ILE A 161 13.30 15.83 -0.67
N ALA A 162 12.85 15.47 0.53
CA ALA A 162 12.01 16.34 1.35
C ALA A 162 12.75 17.64 1.72
N GLY A 163 14.05 17.57 1.99
CA GLY A 163 14.91 18.73 2.21
C GLY A 163 14.92 19.68 1.02
N VAL A 164 15.10 19.16 -0.20
CA VAL A 164 15.09 19.95 -1.44
C VAL A 164 13.70 20.54 -1.71
N VAL A 165 12.64 19.73 -1.65
CA VAL A 165 11.26 20.17 -1.95
C VAL A 165 10.78 21.23 -0.96
N SER A 166 11.15 21.11 0.32
CA SER A 166 10.80 22.09 1.35
C SER A 166 11.71 23.33 1.34
N GLY A 167 12.74 23.37 0.51
CA GLY A 167 13.71 24.47 0.44
C GLY A 167 14.72 24.51 1.60
N ARG A 168 14.80 23.47 2.44
CA ARG A 168 15.84 23.35 3.48
C ARG A 168 17.22 23.05 2.91
N GLN A 169 17.26 22.46 1.71
CA GLN A 169 18.48 22.15 0.97
C GLN A 169 18.36 22.66 -0.46
N PRO A 170 19.45 23.16 -1.07
CA PRO A 170 19.44 23.57 -2.47
C PRO A 170 19.39 22.34 -3.40
N MET A 171 18.84 22.51 -4.61
CA MET A 171 18.80 21.46 -5.64
C MET A 171 20.22 20.96 -6.03
N SER A 172 21.25 21.78 -5.83
CA SER A 172 22.65 21.38 -6.05
C SER A 172 23.12 20.21 -5.18
N ASP A 173 22.44 19.93 -4.07
CA ASP A 173 22.77 18.80 -3.18
C ASP A 173 22.32 17.44 -3.76
N TRP A 174 21.43 17.45 -4.74
CA TRP A 174 20.83 16.24 -5.32
C TRP A 174 21.88 15.27 -5.89
N ASP A 175 22.85 15.78 -6.65
CA ASP A 175 23.87 14.94 -7.27
C ASP A 175 24.74 14.23 -6.23
N GLN A 176 25.04 14.91 -5.10
CA GLN A 176 25.79 14.30 -4.01
C GLN A 176 24.95 13.26 -3.28
N LEU A 177 23.68 13.54 -3.01
CA LEU A 177 22.75 12.60 -2.40
C LEU A 177 22.65 11.29 -3.19
N VAL A 178 22.55 11.38 -4.53
CA VAL A 178 22.51 10.21 -5.41
C VAL A 178 23.85 9.45 -5.36
N ARG A 179 24.99 10.14 -5.43
CA ARG A 179 26.32 9.51 -5.33
C ARG A 179 26.49 8.76 -4.02
N ASP A 180 26.08 9.35 -2.90
CA ASP A 180 26.18 8.73 -1.59
C ASP A 180 25.27 7.50 -1.48
N TRP A 181 24.04 7.57 -1.97
CA TRP A 181 23.14 6.42 -1.98
C TRP A 181 23.72 5.25 -2.78
N ARG A 182 24.28 5.55 -3.97
CA ARG A 182 24.95 4.55 -4.81
C ARG A 182 26.10 3.89 -4.07
N ALA A 183 26.98 4.70 -3.47
CA ALA A 183 28.16 4.23 -2.74
C ALA A 183 27.83 3.45 -1.46
N LYS A 184 26.77 3.82 -0.74
CA LYS A 184 26.36 3.18 0.52
C LYS A 184 25.63 1.85 0.33
N GLY A 185 25.37 1.43 -0.91
CA GLY A 185 24.78 0.11 -1.19
C GLY A 185 23.78 0.09 -2.34
N GLY A 186 23.39 1.25 -2.88
CA GLY A 186 22.49 1.32 -4.04
C GLY A 186 23.04 0.59 -5.27
N ASP A 187 24.34 0.72 -5.55
CA ASP A 187 24.97 0.03 -6.68
C ASP A 187 25.04 -1.49 -6.46
N GLN A 188 25.37 -1.92 -5.24
CA GLN A 188 25.36 -3.33 -4.84
C GLN A 188 23.95 -3.95 -4.98
N ILE A 189 22.91 -3.24 -4.54
CA ILE A 189 21.51 -3.68 -4.68
C ILE A 189 21.15 -3.86 -6.15
N ARG A 190 21.53 -2.89 -7.01
CA ARG A 190 21.30 -2.96 -8.45
C ARG A 190 21.94 -4.22 -9.04
N GLU A 191 23.21 -4.47 -8.72
CA GLU A 191 23.94 -5.63 -9.22
C GLU A 191 23.31 -6.96 -8.79
N GLU A 192 22.91 -7.09 -7.52
CA GLU A 192 22.23 -8.27 -7.00
C GLU A 192 20.92 -8.55 -7.76
N TYR A 193 20.11 -7.51 -8.02
CA TYR A 193 18.88 -7.68 -8.80
C TYR A 193 19.14 -7.97 -10.28
N GLN A 194 20.16 -7.37 -10.90
CA GLN A 194 20.54 -7.68 -12.28
C GLN A 194 20.96 -9.14 -12.45
N GLN A 195 21.71 -9.67 -11.48
CA GLN A 195 22.07 -11.09 -11.44
C GLN A 195 20.84 -11.98 -11.27
N ALA A 196 19.94 -11.63 -10.34
CA ALA A 196 18.71 -12.38 -10.11
C ALA A 196 17.78 -12.38 -11.34
N LEU A 197 17.67 -11.26 -12.05
CA LEU A 197 16.92 -11.13 -13.30
C LEU A 197 17.49 -12.03 -14.40
N THR A 198 18.81 -12.02 -14.55
CA THR A 198 19.52 -12.87 -15.53
C THR A 198 19.30 -14.35 -15.22
N ALA A 199 19.40 -14.74 -13.94
CA ALA A 199 19.16 -16.10 -13.51
C ALA A 199 17.71 -16.56 -13.75
N ARG A 200 16.72 -15.65 -13.60
CA ARG A 200 15.31 -15.94 -13.90
C ARG A 200 15.08 -16.15 -15.40
N ALA A 201 15.72 -15.37 -16.26
CA ALA A 201 15.55 -15.47 -17.71
C ALA A 201 16.12 -16.77 -18.31
N ASN A 202 17.04 -17.44 -17.60
CA ASN A 202 17.69 -18.68 -18.04
C ASN A 202 16.97 -19.95 -17.57
N LYS A 203 15.82 -19.83 -16.89
CA LYS A 203 14.96 -20.95 -16.47
C LYS A 203 13.73 -21.04 -17.35
#